data_AF-A0A520QWN3-F1
#
_entry.id   AF-A0A520QWN3-F1
#
_cell.length_a   1.000
_cell.length_b   1.000
_cell.length_c   1.000
_cell.angle_alpha   90.00
_cell.angle_beta   90.00
_cell.angle_gamma   90.00
#
_symmetry.space_group_name_H-M   'P 1'
#
loop_
_entity.id
_entity.type
_entity.pdbx_description
1 polymer ?
#
loop_
_entity_poly.entity_id
_entity_poly.type
_entity_poly.pdbx_seq_one_letter_code
_entity_poly.pdbx_strand_id
1 'polypeptide(L)'
;MHEISLERAWERHVVPDECIAWVRWFQKPSNIDSDEQVYLVADPCRLRNMWLNGNSLVEPDYEAGHVCISEQLCQRNTLVFCQSDRPVCSTMKWFVEITSGRLTSDRVLLPLDFGKVGLKIG
;
A
#
# COMPACT_ATOMS: atom_id res chain seq x y z
N MET A 1 11.64 -14.45 3.25
CA MET A 1 10.96 -13.16 2.99
C MET A 1 11.01 -12.93 1.48
N HIS A 2 9.86 -12.90 0.81
CA HIS A 2 9.80 -12.51 -0.60
C HIS A 2 9.69 -11.00 -0.69
N GLU A 3 10.60 -10.33 -1.38
CA GLU A 3 10.52 -8.88 -1.53
C GLU A 3 9.60 -8.52 -2.69
N ILE A 4 8.56 -7.73 -2.40
CA ILE A 4 7.85 -7.02 -3.46
C ILE A 4 8.60 -5.71 -3.67
N SER A 5 9.49 -5.65 -4.66
CA SER A 5 10.17 -4.40 -5.02
C SER A 5 9.13 -3.32 -5.25
N LEU A 6 9.10 -2.28 -4.40
CA LEU A 6 8.27 -1.07 -4.56
C LEU A 6 8.80 -0.10 -5.62
N GLU A 7 9.95 -0.41 -6.20
CA GLU A 7 10.71 0.44 -7.12
C GLU A 7 10.05 0.56 -8.49
N ARG A 8 8.99 -0.20 -8.74
CA ARG A 8 8.17 -0.01 -9.95
C ARG A 8 7.30 1.22 -9.79
N ALA A 9 6.87 1.72 -10.94
CA ALA A 9 6.02 2.89 -10.98
C ALA A 9 4.70 2.72 -10.20
N TRP A 10 4.39 3.78 -9.47
CA TRP A 10 3.15 4.05 -8.80
C TRP A 10 2.28 4.94 -9.69
N GLU A 11 0.98 4.80 -9.54
CA GLU A 11 0.02 5.73 -10.11
C GLU A 11 -0.24 6.84 -9.10
N ARG A 12 0.03 8.07 -9.50
CA ARG A 12 -0.26 9.28 -8.73
C ARG A 12 -1.60 9.83 -9.18
N HIS A 13 -2.56 9.86 -8.25
CA HIS A 13 -3.91 10.37 -8.44
C HIS A 13 -4.08 11.65 -7.63
N VAL A 14 -4.69 12.68 -8.24
CA VAL A 14 -5.21 13.83 -7.50
C VAL A 14 -6.65 13.50 -7.13
N VAL A 15 -6.90 13.31 -5.84
CA VAL A 15 -8.24 12.96 -5.33
C VAL A 15 -8.98 14.21 -4.83
N PRO A 16 -10.31 14.16 -4.61
CA PRO A 16 -11.04 15.28 -4.03
C PRO A 16 -10.39 15.81 -2.75
N ASP A 17 -10.53 17.12 -2.49
CA ASP A 17 -9.85 17.86 -1.42
C ASP A 17 -8.32 18.02 -1.61
N GLU A 18 -7.85 17.96 -2.86
CA GLU A 18 -6.45 18.20 -3.28
C GLU A 18 -5.42 17.26 -2.64
N CYS A 19 -5.86 16.15 -2.06
CA CYS A 19 -4.95 15.14 -1.54
C CYS A 19 -4.29 14.38 -2.70
N ILE A 20 -3.06 13.92 -2.49
CA ILE A 20 -2.37 13.07 -3.48
C ILE A 20 -2.44 11.63 -2.97
N ALA A 21 -3.08 10.77 -3.76
CA ALA A 21 -3.10 9.33 -3.52
C ALA A 21 -2.11 8.66 -4.46
N TRP A 22 -1.31 7.76 -3.89
CA TRP A 22 -0.31 7.00 -4.63
C TRP A 22 -0.67 5.54 -4.54
N VAL A 23 -0.87 4.92 -5.70
CA VAL A 23 -1.49 3.61 -5.81
C VAL A 23 -0.55 2.67 -6.52
N ARG A 24 -0.46 1.45 -6.00
CA ARG A 24 0.26 0.37 -6.66
C ARG A 24 -0.54 -0.92 -6.64
N TRP A 25 -0.69 -1.48 -7.84
CA TRP A 25 -1.25 -2.82 -8.04
C TRP A 25 -0.13 -3.84 -8.05
N PHE A 26 -0.34 -4.94 -7.34
CA PHE A 26 0.57 -6.08 -7.39
C PHE A 26 -0.20 -7.38 -7.21
N GLN A 27 0.37 -8.47 -7.72
CA GLN A 27 -0.19 -9.81 -7.54
C GLN A 27 0.56 -10.52 -6.41
N LYS A 28 -0.17 -11.28 -5.60
CA LYS A 28 0.47 -12.24 -4.68
C LYS A 28 1.25 -13.24 -5.56
N PRO A 29 2.52 -13.55 -5.26
CA PRO A 29 3.24 -14.60 -5.98
C PRO A 29 2.46 -15.92 -5.94
N SER A 30 2.30 -16.57 -7.09
CA SER A 30 1.49 -17.78 -7.24
C SER A 30 2.15 -19.02 -6.63
N ASN A 31 3.43 -18.93 -6.29
CA ASN A 31 4.23 -20.00 -5.68
C ASN A 31 4.14 -20.01 -4.15
N ILE A 32 3.26 -19.19 -3.56
CA ILE A 32 2.96 -19.16 -2.13
C ILE A 32 1.63 -19.87 -1.97
N ASP A 33 1.61 -20.95 -1.20
CA ASP A 33 0.43 -21.79 -1.03
C ASP A 33 -0.76 -20.98 -0.46
N SER A 34 -1.98 -21.48 -0.67
CA SER A 34 -3.19 -20.84 -0.15
C SER A 34 -3.23 -20.83 1.37
N ASP A 35 -2.60 -21.84 1.98
CA ASP A 35 -2.70 -22.13 3.42
C ASP A 35 -1.57 -21.44 4.21
N GLU A 36 -0.56 -20.92 3.50
CA GLU A 36 0.52 -20.13 4.07
C GLU A 36 0.02 -18.73 4.44
N GLN A 37 0.23 -18.33 5.69
CA GLN A 37 -0.05 -16.96 6.14
C GLN A 37 0.97 -16.01 5.52
N VAL A 38 0.46 -15.04 4.74
CA VAL A 38 1.30 -14.07 4.04
C VAL A 38 1.04 -12.69 4.60
N TYR A 39 2.13 -12.01 4.92
CA TYR A 39 2.10 -10.72 5.57
C TYR A 39 2.75 -9.66 4.70
N LEU A 40 2.07 -8.54 4.45
CA LEU A 40 2.74 -7.34 3.94
C LEU A 40 3.41 -6.62 5.12
N VAL A 41 4.73 -6.44 5.05
CA VAL A 41 5.59 -5.87 6.09
C VAL A 41 6.11 -4.53 5.60
N ALA A 42 5.64 -3.38 6.11
CA ALA A 42 6.03 -2.05 5.62
C ALA A 42 6.99 -1.30 6.56
N ASP A 43 8.11 -0.78 6.04
CA ASP A 43 9.09 0.06 6.78
C ASP A 43 8.80 1.56 6.54
N PRO A 44 8.34 2.31 7.56
CA PRO A 44 7.80 3.66 7.46
C PRO A 44 8.88 4.72 7.67
N CYS A 45 9.69 4.98 6.64
CA CYS A 45 10.43 6.25 6.62
C CYS A 45 9.48 7.44 6.32
N ARG A 46 8.43 7.24 5.49
CA ARG A 46 7.44 8.28 5.12
C ARG A 46 5.98 7.80 5.03
N LEU A 47 5.70 6.58 5.48
CA LEU A 47 4.42 5.89 5.29
C LEU A 47 3.42 6.23 6.40
N ARG A 48 2.88 7.46 6.43
CA ARG A 48 2.02 7.89 7.56
C ARG A 48 0.62 7.29 7.56
N ASN A 49 0.06 6.99 6.39
CA ASN A 49 -1.23 6.31 6.29
C ASN A 49 -1.24 5.42 5.04
N MET A 50 -1.26 4.10 5.24
CA MET A 50 -1.32 3.14 4.16
C MET A 50 -2.58 2.29 4.25
N TRP A 51 -3.06 1.86 3.09
CA TRP A 51 -4.18 0.95 2.98
C TRP A 51 -3.81 -0.20 2.05
N LEU A 52 -4.18 -1.41 2.46
CA LEU A 52 -4.11 -2.62 1.64
C LEU A 52 -5.52 -3.12 1.40
N ASN A 53 -5.91 -3.22 0.13
CA ASN A 53 -7.24 -3.70 -0.25
C ASN A 53 -8.38 -2.91 0.42
N GLY A 54 -8.16 -1.62 0.67
CA GLY A 54 -9.11 -0.72 1.35
C GLY A 54 -9.06 -0.75 2.88
N ASN A 55 -8.30 -1.68 3.49
CA ASN A 55 -8.13 -1.77 4.93
C ASN A 55 -6.88 -1.01 5.38
N SER A 56 -7.00 -0.26 6.48
CA SER A 56 -5.87 0.49 7.03
C SER A 56 -4.78 -0.48 7.47
N LEU A 57 -3.55 -0.25 7.02
CA LEU A 57 -2.39 -0.85 7.63
C LEU A 57 -2.10 -0.07 8.90
N VAL A 58 -2.34 -0.70 10.06
CA VAL A 58 -2.00 -0.13 11.36
C VAL A 58 -0.60 -0.60 11.72
N GLU A 59 0.19 0.23 12.38
CA GLU A 59 1.45 -0.21 13.03
C GLU A 59 1.08 -1.24 14.11
N PRO A 60 1.40 -2.54 13.97
CA PRO A 60 1.58 -3.38 15.13
C PRO A 60 2.85 -2.91 15.85
N ASP A 61 2.82 -2.93 17.18
CA ASP A 61 4.03 -2.87 17.99
C ASP A 61 4.85 -4.14 17.70
N TYR A 62 5.77 -4.06 16.74
CA TYR A 62 6.71 -5.13 16.43
C TYR A 62 8.07 -4.77 17.04
N GLU A 63 8.67 -5.69 17.79
CA GLU A 63 9.91 -5.43 18.56
C GLU A 63 11.16 -5.12 17.70
N ALA A 64 11.03 -5.12 16.37
CA ALA A 64 12.10 -4.77 15.43
C ALA A 64 11.70 -3.54 14.57
N GLY A 65 11.43 -2.40 15.22
CA GLY A 65 11.09 -1.14 14.57
C GLY A 65 9.60 -1.00 14.20
N HIS A 66 9.20 0.21 13.81
CA HIS A 66 7.85 0.50 13.33
C HIS A 66 7.60 -0.28 12.04
N VAL A 67 6.79 -1.34 12.06
CA VAL A 67 6.60 -2.19 10.89
C VAL A 67 5.14 -2.57 10.77
N CYS A 68 4.42 -2.11 9.74
CA CYS A 68 3.01 -2.48 9.53
C CYS A 68 2.86 -3.90 8.98
N ILE A 69 1.93 -4.70 9.52
CA ILE A 69 1.68 -6.09 9.13
C ILE A 69 0.20 -6.28 8.74
N SER A 70 -0.07 -6.97 7.62
CA SER A 70 -1.44 -7.38 7.25
C SER A 70 -1.50 -8.78 6.66
N GLU A 71 -2.45 -9.60 7.15
CA GLU A 71 -2.75 -10.97 6.73
C GLU A 71 -3.70 -11.06 5.51
N GLN A 72 -4.32 -9.94 5.11
CA GLN A 72 -5.40 -9.94 4.10
C GLN A 72 -4.90 -9.78 2.67
N LEU A 73 -4.01 -10.67 2.23
CA LEU A 73 -3.53 -10.68 0.85
C LEU A 73 -4.43 -11.52 -0.06
N CYS A 74 -4.98 -10.86 -1.08
CA CYS A 74 -5.76 -11.48 -2.15
C CYS A 74 -4.86 -11.82 -3.34
N GLN A 75 -5.41 -12.44 -4.39
CA GLN A 75 -4.66 -12.70 -5.64
C GLN A 75 -4.18 -11.41 -6.31
N ARG A 76 -5.01 -10.36 -6.29
CA ARG A 76 -4.69 -9.01 -6.75
C ARG A 76 -4.84 -8.06 -5.57
N ASN A 77 -3.78 -7.30 -5.31
CA ASN A 77 -3.71 -6.40 -4.17
C ASN A 77 -3.53 -4.95 -4.65
N THR A 78 -4.12 -4.03 -3.88
CA THR A 78 -3.97 -2.60 -4.07
C THR A 78 -3.35 -2.00 -2.82
N LEU A 79 -2.14 -1.46 -2.97
CA LEU A 79 -1.49 -0.67 -1.93
C LEU A 79 -1.72 0.80 -2.22
N VAL A 80 -2.16 1.55 -1.23
CA VAL A 80 -2.33 2.99 -1.34
C VAL A 80 -1.69 3.71 -0.17
N PHE A 81 -1.09 4.87 -0.42
CA PHE A 81 -0.83 5.85 0.62
C PHE A 81 -1.29 7.23 0.18
N CYS A 82 -1.63 8.06 1.16
CA CYS A 82 -2.06 9.44 0.92
C CYS A 82 -1.03 10.42 1.48
N GLN A 83 -0.61 11.36 0.65
CA GLN A 83 0.05 12.57 1.10
C GLN A 83 -1.04 13.63 1.26
N SER A 84 -1.43 13.87 2.51
CA SER A 84 -2.31 14.95 2.89
C SER A 84 -1.73 15.66 4.10
N ASP A 85 -1.76 16.98 4.08
CA ASP A 85 -1.51 17.80 5.27
C ASP A 85 -2.71 17.76 6.23
N ARG A 86 -3.81 17.11 5.83
CA ARG A 86 -5.03 16.94 6.63
C ARG A 86 -5.14 15.50 7.14
N PRO A 87 -5.42 15.32 8.44
CA PRO A 87 -5.34 14.01 9.08
C PRO A 87 -6.43 13.02 8.68
N VAL A 88 -7.50 13.43 7.98
CA VAL A 88 -8.64 12.55 7.69
C VAL A 88 -9.27 12.92 6.34
N CYS A 89 -8.75 12.39 5.23
CA CYS A 89 -9.54 12.31 4.01
C CYS A 89 -10.49 11.10 4.13
N SER A 90 -11.76 11.20 3.72
CA SER A 90 -12.69 10.06 3.81
C SER A 90 -12.23 8.95 2.84
N THR A 91 -11.43 8.03 3.35
CA THR A 91 -10.61 7.09 2.56
C THR A 91 -11.42 6.25 1.57
N MET A 92 -12.67 5.92 1.93
CA MET A 92 -13.49 5.00 1.17
C MET A 92 -14.01 5.55 -0.16
N LYS A 93 -14.33 6.84 -0.26
CA LYS A 93 -14.93 7.40 -1.49
C LYS A 93 -13.92 7.46 -2.63
N TRP A 94 -12.71 7.96 -2.38
CA TRP A 94 -11.70 8.04 -3.42
C TRP A 94 -11.12 6.67 -3.75
N PHE A 95 -11.06 5.71 -2.81
CA PHE A 95 -10.60 4.35 -3.12
C PHE A 95 -11.46 3.70 -4.21
N VAL A 96 -12.79 3.89 -4.14
CA VAL A 96 -13.72 3.42 -5.18
C VAL A 96 -13.47 4.12 -6.51
N GLU A 97 -13.27 5.43 -6.52
CA GLU A 97 -13.01 6.20 -7.74
C GLU A 97 -11.66 5.82 -8.41
N ILE A 98 -10.62 5.59 -7.62
CA ILE A 98 -9.32 5.08 -8.09
C ILE A 98 -9.47 3.68 -8.68
N THR A 99 -10.07 2.75 -7.91
CA THR A 99 -10.13 1.33 -8.30
C THR A 99 -11.12 1.05 -9.42
N SER A 100 -12.09 1.94 -9.65
CA SER A 100 -12.98 1.91 -10.81
C SER A 100 -12.35 2.51 -12.09
N GLY A 101 -11.15 3.10 -11.99
CA GLY A 101 -10.45 3.69 -13.14
C GLY A 101 -11.04 5.03 -13.61
N ARG A 102 -11.83 5.70 -12.77
CA ARG A 102 -12.49 6.98 -13.11
C ARG A 102 -11.56 8.18 -12.98
N LEU A 103 -10.52 8.07 -12.15
CA LEU A 103 -9.55 9.13 -11.93
C LEU A 103 -8.36 8.97 -12.87
N THR A 104 -7.94 10.09 -13.46
CA THR A 104 -6.70 10.16 -14.24
C THR A 104 -5.50 10.03 -13.32
N SER A 105 -4.46 9.36 -13.79
CA SER A 105 -3.22 9.20 -13.05
C SER A 105 -1.99 9.45 -13.89
N ASP A 106 -0.94 9.89 -13.20
CA ASP A 106 0.40 9.98 -13.73
C ASP A 106 1.24 8.82 -13.19
N ARG A 107 2.10 8.28 -14.05
CA ARG A 107 3.00 7.20 -13.66
C ARG A 107 4.29 7.80 -13.08
N VAL A 108 4.60 7.47 -11.83
CA VAL A 108 5.72 8.08 -11.10
C VAL A 108 6.53 7.02 -10.34
N LEU A 109 7.85 7.16 -10.35
CA LEU A 109 8.75 6.35 -9.52
C LEU A 109 8.94 7.03 -8.17
N LEU A 110 8.69 6.29 -7.09
CA LEU A 110 8.96 6.79 -5.75
C LEU A 110 10.45 6.61 -5.42
N PRO A 111 11.03 7.50 -4.60
CA PRO A 111 12.39 7.34 -4.09
C PRO A 111 12.59 6.01 -3.35
N LEU A 112 13.80 5.45 -3.41
CA LEU A 112 14.14 4.18 -2.73
C LEU A 112 14.01 4.27 -1.19
N ASP A 113 14.14 5.48 -0.65
CA ASP A 113 13.99 5.80 0.78
C ASP A 113 12.53 6.10 1.18
N PHE A 114 11.57 5.96 0.26
CA PHE A 114 10.16 6.20 0.57
C PHE A 114 9.61 5.20 1.61
N GLY A 115 10.11 3.97 1.54
CA GLY A 115 9.76 2.86 2.43
C GLY A 115 9.92 1.53 1.70
N LYS A 116 9.93 0.43 2.45
CA LYS A 116 10.03 -0.94 1.90
C LYS A 116 8.76 -1.70 2.21
N VAL A 117 8.32 -2.61 1.33
CA VAL A 117 7.41 -3.70 1.72
C VAL A 117 7.98 -5.07 1.40
N GLY A 118 7.93 -5.95 2.39
CA GLY A 118 8.23 -7.37 2.24
C GLY A 118 6.96 -8.22 2.33
N LEU A 119 6.99 -9.39 1.70
CA LEU A 119 6.10 -10.50 2.03
C LEU A 119 6.82 -11.46 2.98
N LYS A 120 6.27 -11.63 4.18
CA LYS A 120 6.70 -12.68 5.11
C LYS A 120 5.73 -13.85 5.01
N ILE A 121 6.27 -15.06 4.87
CA ILE A 121 5.53 -16.33 4.95
C ILE A 121 5.72 -16.84 6.39
N GLY A 122 4.62 -17.20 7.04
CA GLY A 122 4.58 -17.78 8.39
C GLY A 122 4.90 -19.27 8.43
#